data_AF-B8BSY3-F1
#
_entry.id   AF-B8BSY3-F1
#
_cell.length_a   1.000
_cell.length_b   1.000
_cell.length_c   1.000
_cell.angle_alpha   90.00
_cell.angle_beta   90.00
_cell.angle_gamma   90.00
#
_symmetry.space_group_name_H-M   'P 1'
#
loop_
_entity.id
_entity.type
_entity.pdbx_description
1 polymer ?
#
loop_
_entity_poly.entity_id
_entity_poly.type
_entity_poly.pdbx_seq_one_letter_code
_entity_poly.pdbx_strand_id
1 'polypeptide(L)'
;MATNHRKITHLLLFIYTILLLTILSLPTASLEATWTPNPDDSGPLPLSLAQRQQLLELEVAITSSPDPSSTLAHVAQQNGMSQEELVGMLNRNRDDLMQTGDLEGMLQDVGAKMQQQGAGGGGRSMAIHNAPRNGIVISTGAFPPFSRGHTTILEPPMDYVQNYYVTKWERGGWEDSLPPSIELNAKQLKMKGSKSKKKSSKNTIGGVGMTRSLVVDTSDASNDEVSVETKRNGDDFALVTSAYKTISIESSVDDDEEMQHEAIDCMLESVSSIFDERRFAEFIPDSSPNLKYRSFLVAEEDDGDVTEGAVMAVKLLGDFGLYGVQPLCLSYELDEGDDTDDNATMLRCIAFHTLKGGHFDGELRLSVEQKITSLVLSVVLAIPNGARKPPTRLAESIVSSLVKSISHSSQIRMKQTQSRKSQSKQYRERASGRATEKRHERYEQEKLQEEMAAERKRKWKRNNPDAGRYTPSGHRLRSPDGHPKFS
;
A
#
# COMPACT_ATOMS: atom_id res chain seq x y z
N MET A 1 18.52 52.45 -19.14
CA MET A 1 19.57 51.59 -18.54
C MET A 1 19.07 50.73 -17.37
N ALA A 2 18.17 51.21 -16.50
CA ALA A 2 17.68 50.43 -15.34
C ALA A 2 16.90 49.14 -15.67
N THR A 3 16.28 49.05 -16.86
CA THR A 3 15.47 47.89 -17.28
C THR A 3 16.31 46.67 -17.69
N ASN A 4 17.55 46.87 -18.14
CA ASN A 4 18.42 45.77 -18.54
C ASN A 4 19.03 45.04 -17.33
N HIS A 5 19.26 45.74 -16.21
CA HIS A 5 19.79 45.11 -15.00
C HIS A 5 18.83 44.09 -14.38
N ARG A 6 17.52 44.35 -14.40
CA ARG A 6 16.51 43.43 -13.86
C ARG A 6 16.41 42.13 -14.68
N LYS A 7 16.58 42.20 -16.00
CA LYS A 7 16.54 41.01 -16.85
C LYS A 7 17.75 40.10 -16.61
N ILE A 8 18.92 40.69 -16.38
CA ILE A 8 20.16 39.94 -16.10
C ILE A 8 20.08 39.25 -14.73
N THR A 9 19.55 39.91 -13.70
CA THR A 9 19.39 39.28 -12.37
C THR A 9 18.40 38.13 -12.38
N HIS A 10 17.28 38.23 -13.10
CA HIS A 10 16.33 37.11 -13.23
C HIS A 10 16.92 35.93 -14.01
N LEU A 11 17.71 36.18 -15.05
CA LEU A 11 18.40 35.13 -15.81
C LEU A 11 19.41 34.38 -14.93
N LEU A 12 20.22 35.10 -14.15
CA LEU A 12 21.21 34.49 -13.26
C LEU A 12 20.55 33.66 -12.16
N LEU A 13 19.43 34.13 -11.60
CA LEU A 13 18.69 33.40 -10.57
C LEU A 13 18.06 32.13 -11.13
N PHE A 14 17.56 32.17 -12.37
CA PHE A 14 17.01 31.00 -13.07
C PHE A 14 18.10 29.95 -13.40
N ILE A 15 19.27 30.41 -13.86
CA ILE A 15 20.42 29.51 -14.10
C ILE A 15 20.87 28.87 -12.79
N TYR A 16 20.92 29.64 -11.69
CA TYR A 16 21.29 29.11 -10.37
C TYR A 16 20.28 28.07 -9.86
N THR A 17 18.98 28.26 -10.08
CA THR A 17 17.98 27.25 -9.69
C THR A 17 18.05 25.99 -10.53
N ILE A 18 18.35 26.09 -11.83
CA ILE A 18 18.55 24.90 -12.68
C ILE A 18 19.80 24.14 -12.24
N LEU A 19 20.90 24.86 -11.97
CA LEU A 19 22.14 24.25 -11.48
C LEU A 19 21.95 23.57 -10.12
N LEU A 20 21.16 24.18 -9.22
CA LEU A 20 20.83 23.59 -7.92
C LEU A 20 19.97 22.32 -8.09
N LEU A 21 19.01 22.32 -9.02
CA LEU A 21 18.16 21.16 -9.29
C LEU A 21 18.94 20.00 -9.92
N THR A 22 19.93 20.26 -10.79
CA THR A 22 20.74 19.20 -11.40
C THR A 22 21.75 18.60 -10.43
N ILE A 23 22.25 19.37 -9.46
CA ILE A 23 23.10 18.85 -8.37
C ILE A 23 22.28 17.98 -7.39
N LEU A 24 20.99 18.23 -7.24
CA LEU A 24 20.09 17.45 -6.38
C LEU A 24 19.55 16.16 -7.04
N SER A 25 19.83 15.92 -8.33
CA SER A 25 19.33 14.75 -9.08
C SER A 25 20.39 13.68 -9.37
N LEU A 26 21.42 13.56 -8.54
CA LEU A 26 22.38 12.45 -8.64
C LEU A 26 21.71 11.13 -8.22
N PRO A 27 21.88 10.03 -8.99
CA PRO A 27 21.38 8.72 -8.59
C PRO A 27 22.13 8.22 -7.36
N THR A 28 21.43 8.00 -6.26
CA THR A 28 21.97 7.30 -5.08
C THR A 28 21.92 5.80 -5.34
N ALA A 29 23.07 5.18 -5.62
CA ALA A 29 23.22 3.75 -5.55
C ALA A 29 23.14 3.31 -4.08
N SER A 30 22.17 2.45 -3.75
CA SER A 30 22.02 1.83 -2.43
C SER A 30 23.12 0.80 -2.23
N LEU A 31 23.98 1.04 -1.25
CA LEU A 31 25.07 0.15 -0.88
C LEU A 31 24.56 -0.94 0.06
N GLU A 32 24.24 -2.10 -0.52
CA GLU A 32 23.81 -3.31 0.17
C GLU A 32 24.99 -4.30 0.16
N ALA A 33 25.56 -4.63 1.32
CA ALA A 33 26.54 -5.72 1.41
C ALA A 33 26.39 -6.47 2.74
N THR A 34 26.00 -7.73 2.63
CA THR A 34 26.10 -8.72 3.70
C THR A 34 27.42 -9.45 3.51
N TRP A 35 28.29 -9.44 4.52
CA TRP A 35 29.60 -10.08 4.47
C TRP A 35 29.47 -11.51 4.99
N THR A 36 29.88 -12.48 4.18
CA THR A 36 30.10 -13.86 4.63
C THR A 36 31.61 -14.02 4.81
N PRO A 37 32.10 -14.30 6.03
CA PRO A 37 33.51 -14.62 6.24
C PRO A 37 33.89 -15.80 5.35
N ASN A 38 35.02 -15.69 4.64
CA ASN A 38 35.56 -16.82 3.91
C ASN A 38 36.14 -17.81 4.94
N PRO A 39 35.68 -19.06 5.00
CA PRO A 39 36.16 -20.03 5.99
C PRO A 39 37.63 -20.44 5.80
N ASP A 40 38.24 -20.12 4.66
CA ASP A 40 39.63 -20.45 4.35
C ASP A 40 40.54 -19.22 4.42
N ASP A 41 41.50 -19.27 5.36
CA ASP A 41 42.37 -18.16 5.78
C ASP A 41 43.51 -17.81 4.79
N SER A 42 43.37 -18.18 3.51
CA SER A 42 44.50 -18.15 2.56
C SER A 42 44.15 -17.75 1.11
N GLY A 43 42.96 -17.21 0.85
CA GLY A 43 42.56 -16.75 -0.50
C GLY A 43 42.37 -15.23 -0.59
N PRO A 44 42.68 -14.60 -1.75
CA PRO A 44 42.37 -13.20 -1.99
C PRO A 44 40.87 -12.96 -1.81
N LEU A 45 40.48 -11.87 -1.16
CA LEU A 45 39.09 -11.55 -0.87
C LEU A 45 38.29 -11.48 -2.20
N PRO A 46 37.31 -12.39 -2.44
CA PRO A 46 36.47 -12.35 -3.63
C PRO A 46 35.35 -11.34 -3.39
N LEU A 47 35.74 -10.08 -3.25
CA LEU A 47 34.82 -8.96 -3.03
C LEU A 47 34.78 -8.09 -4.29
N SER A 48 33.58 -7.70 -4.69
CA SER A 48 33.39 -6.71 -5.76
C SER A 48 34.12 -5.40 -5.42
N LEU A 49 34.50 -4.60 -6.42
CA LEU A 49 35.17 -3.31 -6.20
C LEU A 49 34.32 -2.38 -5.30
N ALA A 50 32.99 -2.39 -5.48
CA ALA A 50 32.05 -1.65 -4.62
C ALA A 50 32.14 -2.07 -3.15
N GLN A 51 32.28 -3.37 -2.89
CA GLN A 51 32.47 -3.91 -1.54
C GLN A 51 33.83 -3.48 -0.94
N ARG A 52 34.90 -3.52 -1.73
CA ARG A 52 36.22 -3.04 -1.29
C ARG A 52 36.18 -1.55 -0.92
N GLN A 53 35.40 -0.76 -1.66
CA GLN A 53 35.15 0.65 -1.37
C GLN A 53 34.38 0.85 -0.06
N GLN A 54 33.35 0.03 0.22
CA GLN A 54 32.62 0.09 1.50
C GLN A 54 33.51 -0.21 2.70
N LEU A 55 34.43 -1.18 2.57
CA LEU A 55 35.37 -1.51 3.64
C LEU A 55 36.35 -0.35 3.90
N LEU A 56 36.78 0.36 2.85
CA LEU A 56 37.56 1.59 3.02
C LEU A 56 36.75 2.72 3.66
N GLU A 57 35.49 2.93 3.25
CA GLU A 57 34.59 3.91 3.85
C GLU A 57 34.40 3.63 5.36
N LEU A 58 34.26 2.34 5.72
CA LEU A 58 34.16 1.89 7.10
C LEU A 58 35.45 2.15 7.90
N GLU A 59 36.62 1.86 7.32
CA GLU A 59 37.93 2.12 7.95
C GLU A 59 38.10 3.63 8.25
N VAL A 60 37.78 4.49 7.28
CA VAL A 60 37.85 5.94 7.46
C VAL A 60 36.83 6.43 8.50
N ALA A 61 35.63 5.88 8.54
CA ALA A 61 34.62 6.22 9.55
C ALA A 61 35.05 5.81 10.97
N ILE A 62 35.64 4.63 11.14
CA ILE A 62 36.15 4.16 12.44
C ILE A 62 37.30 5.05 12.91
N THR A 63 38.24 5.36 12.03
CA THR A 63 39.43 6.17 12.37
C THR A 63 39.12 7.65 12.61
N SER A 64 38.09 8.19 11.95
CA SER A 64 37.62 9.58 12.15
C SER A 64 36.63 9.74 13.31
N SER A 65 36.20 8.63 13.93
CA SER A 65 35.31 8.65 15.09
C SER A 65 36.00 9.24 16.33
N PRO A 66 35.26 9.97 17.21
CA PRO A 66 35.79 10.44 18.49
C PRO A 66 36.31 9.32 19.41
N ASP A 67 35.76 8.10 19.26
CA ASP A 67 36.22 6.90 19.96
C ASP A 67 36.31 5.71 18.98
N PRO A 68 37.46 5.56 18.30
CA PRO A 68 37.68 4.48 17.34
C PRO A 68 37.54 3.09 17.95
N SER A 69 37.93 2.93 19.22
CA SER A 69 37.95 1.64 19.91
C SER A 69 36.54 1.12 20.19
N SER A 70 35.67 1.99 20.71
CA SER A 70 34.25 1.68 20.92
C SER A 70 33.52 1.48 19.59
N THR A 71 33.84 2.28 18.58
CA THR A 71 33.25 2.17 17.23
C THR A 71 33.60 0.83 16.58
N LEU A 72 34.87 0.42 16.63
CA LEU A 72 35.35 -0.86 16.12
C LEU A 72 34.68 -2.04 16.86
N ALA A 73 34.67 -2.01 18.19
CA ALA A 73 34.02 -3.02 19.04
C ALA A 73 32.57 -3.24 18.64
N HIS A 74 31.88 -2.13 18.41
CA HIS A 74 30.49 -2.10 18.07
C HIS A 74 30.21 -2.63 16.65
N VAL A 75 31.01 -2.24 15.65
CA VAL A 75 30.88 -2.74 14.27
C VAL A 75 31.17 -4.24 14.19
N ALA A 76 32.20 -4.72 14.89
CA ALA A 76 32.54 -6.14 14.94
C ALA A 76 31.39 -6.97 15.53
N GLN A 77 30.86 -6.53 16.68
CA GLN A 77 29.71 -7.17 17.34
C GLN A 77 28.47 -7.23 16.44
N GLN A 78 28.18 -6.16 15.68
CA GLN A 78 27.04 -6.13 14.76
C GLN A 78 27.15 -7.09 13.57
N ASN A 79 28.37 -7.39 13.15
CA ASN A 79 28.63 -8.34 12.06
C ASN A 79 28.82 -9.78 12.55
N GLY A 80 28.63 -10.03 13.85
CA GLY A 80 28.78 -11.37 14.44
C GLY A 80 30.21 -11.90 14.38
N MET A 81 31.20 -10.99 14.29
CA MET A 81 32.63 -11.30 14.18
C MET A 81 33.40 -10.67 15.34
N SER A 82 34.62 -11.15 15.60
CA SER A 82 35.47 -10.55 16.63
C SER A 82 36.07 -9.22 16.15
N GLN A 83 36.56 -8.38 17.09
CA GLN A 83 37.25 -7.14 16.73
C GLN A 83 38.50 -7.42 15.90
N GLU A 84 39.22 -8.48 16.25
CA GLU A 84 40.42 -8.94 15.56
C GLU A 84 40.08 -9.43 14.15
N GLU A 85 38.94 -10.08 13.97
CA GLU A 85 38.47 -10.56 12.66
C GLU A 85 38.09 -9.39 11.74
N LEU A 86 37.39 -8.38 12.26
CA LEU A 86 37.08 -7.16 11.51
C LEU A 86 38.35 -6.38 11.14
N VAL A 87 39.28 -6.21 12.08
CA VAL A 87 40.58 -5.57 11.81
C VAL A 87 41.36 -6.36 10.77
N GLY A 88 41.36 -7.69 10.86
CA GLY A 88 41.96 -8.57 9.87
C GLY A 88 41.38 -8.37 8.48
N MET A 89 40.06 -8.22 8.37
CA MET A 89 39.37 -7.95 7.11
C MET A 89 39.70 -6.58 6.52
N LEU A 90 39.71 -5.53 7.34
CA LEU A 90 40.09 -4.17 6.91
C LEU A 90 41.55 -4.13 6.43
N ASN A 91 42.46 -4.76 7.17
CA ASN A 91 43.88 -4.83 6.81
C ASN A 91 44.09 -5.61 5.51
N ARG A 92 43.44 -6.77 5.34
CA ARG A 92 43.51 -7.55 4.09
C ARG A 92 42.98 -6.76 2.90
N ASN A 93 41.85 -6.06 3.06
CA ASN A 93 41.30 -5.21 1.99
C ASN A 93 42.28 -4.08 1.62
N ARG A 94 42.90 -3.45 2.62
CA ARG A 94 43.91 -2.40 2.41
C ARG A 94 45.16 -2.93 1.72
N ASP A 95 45.66 -4.09 2.13
CA ASP A 95 46.82 -4.75 1.54
C ASP A 95 46.55 -5.22 0.10
N ASP A 96 45.37 -5.78 -0.17
CA ASP A 96 44.93 -6.18 -1.50
C ASP A 96 44.84 -4.97 -2.44
N LEU A 97 44.23 -3.86 -1.98
CA LEU A 97 44.14 -2.63 -2.76
C LEU A 97 45.50 -1.95 -2.98
N MET A 98 46.42 -2.10 -2.03
CA MET A 98 47.80 -1.64 -2.17
C MET A 98 48.54 -2.48 -3.23
N GLN A 99 48.31 -3.79 -3.28
CA GLN A 99 48.90 -4.67 -4.29
C GLN A 99 48.31 -4.45 -5.69
N THR A 100 47.02 -4.12 -5.82
CA THR A 100 46.42 -3.80 -7.12
C THR A 100 46.72 -2.39 -7.61
N GLY A 101 47.20 -1.51 -6.72
CA GLY A 101 47.50 -0.11 -7.04
C GLY A 101 46.26 0.81 -7.03
N ASP A 102 45.10 0.31 -6.59
CA ASP A 102 43.84 1.06 -6.61
C ASP A 102 43.57 1.82 -5.29
N LEU A 103 44.37 1.56 -4.24
CA LEU A 103 44.17 2.11 -2.90
C LEU A 103 44.13 3.65 -2.89
N GLU A 104 45.07 4.29 -3.57
CA GLU A 104 45.23 5.75 -3.53
C GLU A 104 44.06 6.46 -4.23
N GLY A 105 43.59 5.93 -5.36
CA GLY A 105 42.42 6.45 -6.06
C GLY A 105 41.14 6.31 -5.24
N MET A 106 40.92 5.16 -4.61
CA MET A 106 39.73 4.95 -3.78
C MET A 106 39.74 5.77 -2.48
N LEU A 107 40.90 5.93 -1.83
CA LEU A 107 41.01 6.79 -0.65
C LEU A 107 40.71 8.25 -0.99
N GLN A 108 41.12 8.72 -2.16
CA GLN A 108 40.81 10.07 -2.63
C GLN A 108 39.30 10.24 -2.89
N ASP A 109 38.66 9.26 -3.53
CA ASP A 109 37.21 9.26 -3.77
C ASP A 109 36.41 9.22 -2.46
N VAL A 110 36.80 8.37 -1.51
CA VAL A 110 36.17 8.26 -0.18
C VAL A 110 36.34 9.56 0.61
N GLY A 111 37.55 10.14 0.61
CA GLY A 111 37.82 11.43 1.25
C GLY A 111 36.98 12.55 0.65
N ALA A 112 36.85 12.61 -0.68
CA ALA A 112 36.01 13.59 -1.37
C ALA A 112 34.52 13.45 -1.00
N LYS A 113 33.99 12.22 -0.96
CA LYS A 113 32.60 11.95 -0.54
C LYS A 113 32.34 12.39 0.90
N MET A 114 33.26 12.12 1.83
CA MET A 114 33.09 12.51 3.23
C MET A 114 33.21 14.03 3.43
N GLN A 115 34.11 14.69 2.69
CA GLN A 115 34.28 16.14 2.79
C GLN A 115 33.10 16.90 2.18
N GLN A 116 32.45 16.35 1.15
CA GLN A 116 31.22 16.89 0.56
C GLN A 116 30.01 16.76 1.51
N GLN A 117 30.02 15.81 2.44
CA GLN A 117 29.04 15.72 3.54
C GLN A 117 29.39 16.62 4.74
N GLY A 118 30.65 16.98 4.94
CA GLY A 118 31.13 17.75 6.10
C GLY A 118 31.18 19.28 5.95
N ALA A 119 31.02 19.83 4.74
CA ALA A 119 31.18 21.28 4.50
C ALA A 119 29.98 22.16 4.91
N GLY A 120 28.98 21.59 5.58
CA GLY A 120 27.77 22.27 6.06
C GLY A 120 27.72 22.51 7.58
N GLY A 121 28.81 22.96 8.20
CA GLY A 121 28.79 23.72 9.46
C GLY A 121 28.44 23.01 10.78
N GLY A 122 29.44 22.94 11.67
CA GLY A 122 29.25 23.04 13.12
C GLY A 122 29.04 21.72 13.88
N GLY A 123 30.07 21.30 14.61
CA GLY A 123 30.05 20.12 15.47
C GLY A 123 28.81 20.05 16.38
N ARG A 124 28.03 18.99 16.18
CA ARG A 124 26.93 18.59 17.07
C ARG A 124 26.98 17.08 17.24
N SER A 125 26.91 16.66 18.50
CA SER A 125 26.80 15.27 18.95
C SER A 125 25.58 14.60 18.30
N MET A 126 25.80 13.80 17.27
CA MET A 126 24.83 12.86 16.74
C MET A 126 24.73 11.70 17.72
N ALA A 127 23.62 11.58 18.45
CA ALA A 127 23.29 10.36 19.16
C ALA A 127 22.81 9.34 18.12
N ILE A 128 23.75 8.57 17.55
CA ILE A 128 23.48 7.49 16.60
C ILE A 128 22.92 6.32 17.41
N HIS A 129 21.60 6.14 17.40
CA HIS A 129 20.99 4.92 17.92
C HIS A 129 20.96 3.86 16.80
N ASN A 130 21.51 2.69 17.11
CA ASN A 130 21.62 1.56 16.20
C ASN A 130 20.27 0.97 15.78
N ALA A 131 20.03 0.94 14.47
CA ALA A 131 19.10 0.01 13.83
C ALA A 131 19.91 -1.09 13.12
N PRO A 132 19.56 -2.38 13.20
CA PRO A 132 20.21 -3.39 12.39
C PRO A 132 19.74 -3.31 10.93
N ARG A 133 20.71 -3.25 10.01
CA ARG A 133 20.67 -3.61 8.58
C ARG A 133 19.70 -2.85 7.65
N ASN A 134 20.01 -1.57 7.39
CA ASN A 134 19.55 -0.74 6.25
C ASN A 134 18.63 0.45 6.59
N GLY A 135 18.78 1.10 7.74
CA GLY A 135 18.06 2.34 8.03
C GLY A 135 18.76 3.19 9.06
N ILE A 136 19.69 4.05 8.63
CA ILE A 136 20.30 5.03 9.54
C ILE A 136 19.18 5.94 10.05
N VAL A 137 18.93 5.86 11.35
CA VAL A 137 17.94 6.67 12.04
C VAL A 137 18.54 8.05 12.25
N ILE A 138 17.89 9.07 11.73
CA ILE A 138 18.32 10.47 11.92
C ILE A 138 17.63 11.07 13.15
N SER A 139 16.40 10.65 13.41
CA SER A 139 15.62 11.16 14.52
C SER A 139 14.71 10.08 15.12
N THR A 140 14.69 10.01 16.45
CA THR A 140 13.81 9.16 17.25
C THR A 140 12.90 10.04 18.11
N GLY A 141 12.07 10.87 17.48
CA GLY A 141 11.06 11.65 18.20
C GLY A 141 10.69 12.97 17.56
N ALA A 142 9.53 13.47 17.94
CA ALA A 142 9.10 14.82 17.58
C ALA A 142 9.86 15.83 18.43
N PHE A 143 10.92 16.43 17.88
CA PHE A 143 11.60 17.58 18.47
C PHE A 143 11.39 18.80 17.57
N PRO A 144 10.31 19.59 17.80
CA PRO A 144 10.05 20.78 17.01
C PRO A 144 11.21 21.79 17.18
N PRO A 145 11.68 22.46 16.11
CA PRO A 145 11.16 22.44 14.74
C PRO A 145 11.78 21.38 13.82
N PHE A 146 12.76 20.61 14.29
CA PHE A 146 13.70 19.88 13.41
C PHE A 146 13.27 18.45 13.06
N SER A 147 12.44 17.82 13.88
CA SER A 147 11.92 16.50 13.55
C SER A 147 10.45 16.33 13.92
N ARG A 148 9.72 15.70 13.01
CA ARG A 148 8.27 15.43 13.15
C ARG A 148 7.97 14.03 13.67
N GLY A 149 8.92 13.09 13.60
CA GLY A 149 8.74 11.69 13.96
C GLY A 149 9.96 10.83 13.61
N HIS A 150 9.82 9.51 13.71
CA HIS A 150 10.93 8.58 13.42
C HIS A 150 11.29 8.61 11.92
N THR A 151 12.52 9.00 11.60
CA THR A 151 13.00 9.16 10.23
C THR A 151 14.21 8.28 9.95
N THR A 152 14.19 7.56 8.82
CA THR A 152 15.29 6.72 8.35
C THR A 152 15.75 7.12 6.96
N ILE A 153 17.06 7.09 6.72
CA ILE A 153 17.65 7.45 5.40
C ILE A 153 17.18 6.49 4.30
N LEU A 154 17.22 5.20 4.64
CA LEU A 154 16.88 4.10 3.77
C LEU A 154 15.54 3.50 4.21
N GLU A 155 14.97 2.67 3.34
CA GLU A 155 13.77 1.92 3.65
C GLU A 155 14.04 1.02 4.86
N PRO A 156 13.35 1.24 6.00
CA PRO A 156 13.66 0.52 7.20
C PRO A 156 13.12 -0.92 7.11
N PRO A 157 13.89 -1.94 7.53
CA PRO A 157 13.37 -3.30 7.62
C PRO A 157 12.14 -3.34 8.52
N MET A 158 11.06 -3.98 8.06
CA MET A 158 9.80 -4.01 8.82
C MET A 158 9.94 -4.70 10.18
N ASP A 159 10.84 -5.69 10.31
CA ASP A 159 11.11 -6.35 11.59
C ASP A 159 11.77 -5.40 12.60
N TYR A 160 12.68 -4.53 12.13
CA TYR A 160 13.28 -3.50 12.99
C TYR A 160 12.21 -2.54 13.51
N VAL A 161 11.37 -2.06 12.59
CA VAL A 161 10.32 -1.11 12.89
C VAL A 161 9.32 -1.71 13.88
N GLN A 162 8.85 -2.93 13.61
CA GLN A 162 7.97 -3.66 14.51
C GLN A 162 8.60 -3.80 15.91
N ASN A 163 9.83 -4.29 16.00
CA ASN A 163 10.50 -4.49 17.29
C ASN A 163 10.70 -3.18 18.05
N TYR A 164 11.09 -2.10 17.37
CA TYR A 164 11.24 -0.78 17.97
C TYR A 164 9.93 -0.31 18.62
N TYR A 165 8.82 -0.52 17.94
CA TYR A 165 7.49 -0.09 18.36
C TYR A 165 6.87 -1.01 19.42
N VAL A 166 7.03 -2.32 19.31
CA VAL A 166 6.64 -3.31 20.34
C VAL A 166 7.43 -3.08 21.63
N THR A 167 8.75 -2.90 21.56
CA THR A 167 9.58 -2.59 22.75
C THR A 167 9.14 -1.28 23.41
N LYS A 168 8.70 -0.30 22.62
CA LYS A 168 8.15 0.96 23.14
C LYS A 168 6.78 0.75 23.80
N TRP A 169 5.97 -0.21 23.34
CA TRP A 169 4.71 -0.60 23.98
C TRP A 169 4.93 -1.18 25.37
N GLU A 170 5.82 -2.18 25.47
CA GLU A 170 6.17 -2.83 26.74
C GLU A 170 6.70 -1.85 27.79
N ARG A 171 7.31 -0.74 27.37
CA ARG A 171 7.88 0.29 28.27
C ARG A 171 6.89 1.37 28.71
N GLY A 172 5.61 1.25 28.39
CA GLY A 172 4.55 2.03 29.06
C GLY A 172 4.10 3.28 28.32
N GLY A 173 3.49 3.15 27.15
CA GLY A 173 2.49 4.13 26.74
C GLY A 173 2.51 4.49 25.26
N TRP A 174 1.72 3.76 24.49
CA TRP A 174 1.24 4.23 23.21
C TRP A 174 0.12 5.22 23.47
N GLU A 175 0.47 6.50 23.47
CA GLU A 175 -0.52 7.56 23.59
C GLU A 175 -1.15 7.83 22.22
N ASP A 176 -2.48 7.84 22.18
CA ASP A 176 -3.22 8.28 21.01
C ASP A 176 -2.81 9.72 20.63
N SER A 177 -2.56 9.94 19.34
CA SER A 177 -2.27 11.27 18.81
C SER A 177 -3.51 12.14 18.65
N LEU A 178 -4.69 11.50 18.60
CA LEU A 178 -5.95 12.20 18.46
C LEU A 178 -6.28 12.95 19.76
N PRO A 179 -6.91 14.13 19.65
CA PRO A 179 -7.38 14.83 20.84
C PRO A 179 -8.33 13.90 21.61
N PRO A 180 -8.25 13.85 22.95
CA PRO A 180 -9.22 13.09 23.74
C PRO A 180 -10.59 13.58 23.33
N SER A 181 -11.48 12.66 22.98
CA SER A 181 -12.82 12.99 22.52
C SER A 181 -13.43 13.98 23.52
N ILE A 182 -13.54 15.24 23.12
CA ILE A 182 -14.39 16.19 23.83
C ILE A 182 -15.73 15.49 23.81
N GLU A 183 -16.24 15.09 24.96
CA GLU A 183 -17.55 14.47 25.10
C GLU A 183 -18.55 15.33 24.33
N LEU A 184 -18.80 15.00 23.07
CA LEU A 184 -19.75 15.65 22.20
C LEU A 184 -21.10 15.23 22.75
N ASN A 185 -21.51 15.95 23.78
CA ASN A 185 -22.81 15.96 24.40
C ASN A 185 -23.39 14.58 24.73
N ALA A 186 -23.08 14.10 25.94
CA ALA A 186 -23.92 13.18 26.72
C ALA A 186 -25.39 13.64 26.94
N LYS A 187 -25.87 14.65 26.18
CA LYS A 187 -27.26 15.11 26.12
C LYS A 187 -28.05 14.53 24.95
N GLN A 188 -27.45 13.92 23.93
CA GLN A 188 -28.21 13.36 22.78
C GLN A 188 -28.49 11.84 22.85
N LEU A 189 -27.80 11.08 23.71
CA LEU A 189 -28.04 9.64 23.90
C LEU A 189 -28.88 9.29 25.15
N LYS A 190 -29.64 10.25 25.71
CA LYS A 190 -30.77 9.92 26.59
C LYS A 190 -32.00 9.51 25.77
N MET A 191 -31.82 8.51 24.90
CA MET A 191 -32.93 7.70 24.41
C MET A 191 -33.43 6.88 25.60
N LYS A 192 -34.73 6.99 25.87
CA LYS A 192 -35.41 6.41 27.00
C LYS A 192 -35.35 4.89 26.93
N GLY A 193 -34.72 4.29 27.94
CA GLY A 193 -35.24 3.10 28.62
C GLY A 193 -34.85 1.74 28.05
N SER A 194 -33.94 1.06 28.73
CA SER A 194 -34.10 -0.35 29.10
C SER A 194 -33.03 -0.76 30.09
N LYS A 195 -33.46 -1.16 31.30
CA LYS A 195 -32.60 -1.76 32.32
C LYS A 195 -32.21 -3.17 31.87
N SER A 196 -30.96 -3.41 31.50
CA SER A 196 -30.32 -4.71 31.74
C SER A 196 -28.78 -4.61 31.75
N LYS A 197 -28.21 -5.43 32.64
CA LYS A 197 -26.80 -5.73 32.94
C LYS A 197 -25.98 -5.92 31.64
N LYS A 198 -24.70 -5.58 31.51
CA LYS A 198 -23.54 -5.84 32.37
C LYS A 198 -22.43 -4.90 31.85
N LYS A 199 -21.86 -4.06 32.72
CA LYS A 199 -20.70 -3.20 32.38
C LYS A 199 -19.48 -4.11 32.16
N SER A 200 -19.07 -4.32 30.91
CA SER A 200 -17.65 -4.41 30.59
C SER A 200 -17.19 -2.99 30.31
N SER A 201 -16.58 -2.33 31.31
CA SER A 201 -15.81 -1.12 31.08
C SER A 201 -14.55 -1.52 30.33
N LYS A 202 -14.71 -1.72 29.02
CA LYS A 202 -13.61 -1.83 28.07
C LYS A 202 -12.99 -0.44 28.03
N ASN A 203 -11.92 -0.22 28.79
CA ASN A 203 -11.01 0.89 28.55
C ASN A 203 -10.25 0.55 27.27
N THR A 204 -10.95 0.46 26.13
CA THR A 204 -10.31 0.66 24.85
C THR A 204 -9.70 2.04 24.93
N ILE A 205 -8.37 2.10 24.96
CA ILE A 205 -7.57 3.29 24.62
C ILE A 205 -7.86 3.54 23.12
N GLY A 206 -9.08 3.95 22.83
CA GLY A 206 -9.63 4.07 21.50
C GLY A 206 -10.11 5.49 21.37
N GLY A 207 -9.32 6.30 20.66
CA GLY A 207 -9.85 7.49 20.01
C GLY A 207 -11.17 7.11 19.36
N VAL A 208 -12.23 7.83 19.71
CA VAL A 208 -13.56 7.65 19.12
C VAL A 208 -13.37 7.64 17.61
N GLY A 209 -13.88 6.58 16.94
CA GLY A 209 -13.78 6.40 15.50
C GLY A 209 -14.34 7.60 14.75
N MET A 210 -13.50 8.61 14.55
CA MET A 210 -13.89 9.93 14.08
C MET A 210 -14.36 9.89 12.63
N THR A 211 -13.92 8.87 11.90
CA THR A 211 -14.38 8.58 10.56
C THR A 211 -15.65 7.74 10.51
N ARG A 212 -16.19 7.23 11.63
CA ARG A 212 -17.42 6.39 11.61
C ARG A 212 -18.60 7.10 10.95
N SER A 213 -18.75 8.40 11.16
CA SER A 213 -19.82 9.20 10.54
C SER A 213 -19.47 9.75 9.16
N LEU A 214 -18.23 9.59 8.69
CA LEU A 214 -17.82 10.05 7.38
C LEU A 214 -18.39 9.12 6.31
N VAL A 215 -19.35 9.64 5.54
CA VAL A 215 -19.84 9.01 4.32
C VAL A 215 -18.85 9.31 3.19
N VAL A 216 -18.30 8.26 2.58
CA VAL A 216 -17.52 8.40 1.34
C VAL A 216 -18.53 8.41 0.20
N ASP A 217 -18.50 9.45 -0.62
CA ASP A 217 -19.28 9.44 -1.84
C ASP A 217 -18.58 8.51 -2.85
N THR A 218 -19.21 7.37 -3.13
CA THR A 218 -18.69 6.37 -4.09
C THR A 218 -19.50 6.37 -5.38
N SER A 219 -20.33 7.40 -5.62
CA SER A 219 -21.18 7.50 -6.82
C SER A 219 -20.37 7.69 -8.10
N ASP A 220 -19.26 8.44 -8.04
CA ASP A 220 -18.36 8.74 -9.16
C ASP A 220 -17.28 7.66 -9.40
N ALA A 221 -17.42 6.48 -8.78
CA ALA A 221 -16.45 5.40 -8.91
C ALA A 221 -16.50 4.75 -10.29
N SER A 222 -15.56 5.12 -11.16
CA SER A 222 -15.37 4.49 -12.45
C SER A 222 -14.81 3.08 -12.30
N ASN A 223 -15.07 2.25 -13.31
CA ASN A 223 -14.45 0.94 -13.42
C ASN A 223 -12.96 1.11 -13.75
N ASP A 224 -12.12 0.37 -13.05
CA ASP A 224 -10.67 0.23 -13.25
C ASP A 224 -9.75 1.39 -12.85
N GLU A 225 -10.24 2.62 -12.71
CA GLU A 225 -9.43 3.74 -12.22
C GLU A 225 -9.60 3.96 -10.71
N VAL A 226 -8.54 4.49 -10.07
CA VAL A 226 -8.60 4.90 -8.67
C VAL A 226 -8.96 6.37 -8.61
N SER A 227 -10.17 6.67 -8.15
CA SER A 227 -10.60 8.03 -7.87
C SER A 227 -10.02 8.48 -6.54
N VAL A 228 -9.48 9.69 -6.49
CA VAL A 228 -8.91 10.29 -5.28
C VAL A 228 -9.56 11.65 -5.06
N GLU A 229 -10.09 11.85 -3.87
CA GLU A 229 -10.72 13.10 -3.45
C GLU A 229 -10.03 13.64 -2.21
N THR A 230 -9.71 14.93 -2.22
CA THR A 230 -9.18 15.63 -1.05
C THR A 230 -10.04 16.83 -0.71
N LYS A 231 -10.56 16.85 0.53
CA LYS A 231 -11.24 18.01 1.13
C LYS A 231 -10.31 18.64 2.17
N ARG A 232 -10.16 19.96 2.13
CA ARG A 232 -9.34 20.74 3.08
C ARG A 232 -10.23 21.65 3.91
N ASN A 233 -9.89 21.80 5.19
CA ASN A 233 -10.57 22.71 6.12
C ASN A 233 -12.09 22.50 6.16
N GLY A 234 -12.52 21.26 6.40
CA GLY A 234 -13.92 20.96 6.73
C GLY A 234 -14.22 21.29 8.19
N ASP A 235 -15.49 21.18 8.58
CA ASP A 235 -15.97 21.62 9.89
C ASP A 235 -15.17 21.01 11.06
N ASP A 236 -14.90 19.70 11.00
CA ASP A 236 -14.16 18.98 12.06
C ASP A 236 -12.74 18.55 11.64
N PHE A 237 -12.39 18.66 10.35
CA PHE A 237 -11.18 18.08 9.78
C PHE A 237 -10.33 19.09 9.02
N ALA A 238 -9.04 19.11 9.31
CA ALA A 238 -8.07 19.90 8.57
C ALA A 238 -7.81 19.33 7.17
N LEU A 239 -7.84 18.00 7.05
CA LEU A 239 -7.64 17.27 5.81
C LEU A 239 -8.43 15.96 5.85
N VAL A 240 -9.23 15.71 4.81
CA VAL A 240 -9.82 14.41 4.53
C VAL A 240 -9.42 14.03 3.12
N THR A 241 -8.69 12.94 2.98
CA THR A 241 -8.28 12.41 1.69
C THR A 241 -8.81 10.99 1.57
N SER A 242 -9.65 10.75 0.58
CA SER A 242 -10.26 9.45 0.29
C SER A 242 -9.81 8.97 -1.07
N ALA A 243 -9.51 7.67 -1.19
CA ALA A 243 -9.38 6.99 -2.46
C ALA A 243 -10.36 5.83 -2.49
N TYR A 244 -10.92 5.56 -3.66
CA TYR A 244 -11.78 4.41 -3.86
C TYR A 244 -11.59 3.80 -5.24
N LYS A 245 -11.91 2.51 -5.34
CA LYS A 245 -11.87 1.76 -6.60
C LYS A 245 -13.00 0.76 -6.63
N THR A 246 -13.75 0.77 -7.74
CA THR A 246 -14.73 -0.27 -8.05
C THR A 246 -14.01 -1.47 -8.64
N ILE A 247 -14.14 -2.61 -7.99
CA ILE A 247 -13.76 -3.91 -8.55
C ILE A 247 -14.99 -4.46 -9.25
N SER A 248 -15.02 -4.31 -10.57
CA SER A 248 -16.00 -4.96 -11.43
C SER A 248 -15.49 -6.33 -11.84
N ILE A 249 -16.37 -7.31 -11.84
CA ILE A 249 -16.08 -8.64 -12.37
C ILE A 249 -16.44 -8.59 -13.84
N GLU A 250 -15.44 -8.78 -14.70
CA GLU A 250 -15.64 -8.92 -16.13
C GLU A 250 -16.44 -10.20 -16.39
N SER A 251 -17.76 -10.08 -16.46
CA SER A 251 -18.63 -11.14 -16.96
C SER A 251 -18.71 -11.01 -18.48
N SER A 252 -18.37 -12.08 -19.18
CA SER A 252 -18.76 -12.18 -20.59
C SER A 252 -20.29 -12.19 -20.69
N VAL A 253 -20.83 -11.67 -21.79
CA VAL A 253 -22.29 -11.52 -22.02
C VAL A 253 -23.02 -12.88 -21.98
N ASP A 254 -22.28 -13.99 -22.05
CA ASP A 254 -22.78 -15.36 -22.03
C ASP A 254 -22.69 -16.04 -20.65
N ASP A 255 -22.16 -15.36 -19.63
CA ASP A 255 -21.98 -15.92 -18.30
C ASP A 255 -23.30 -15.95 -17.52
N ASP A 256 -23.67 -17.14 -17.04
CA ASP A 256 -24.85 -17.38 -16.20
C ASP A 256 -24.78 -16.52 -14.92
N GLU A 257 -25.90 -15.90 -14.50
CA GLU A 257 -25.98 -15.04 -13.30
C GLU A 257 -25.36 -15.71 -12.05
N GLU A 258 -25.53 -17.04 -11.93
CA GLU A 258 -24.94 -17.83 -10.86
C GLU A 258 -23.40 -17.81 -10.85
N MET A 259 -22.75 -17.79 -12.02
CA MET A 259 -21.29 -17.66 -12.12
C MET A 259 -20.80 -16.27 -11.71
N GLN A 260 -21.59 -15.24 -12.00
CA GLN A 260 -21.28 -13.87 -11.57
C GLN A 260 -21.36 -13.76 -10.04
N HIS A 261 -22.41 -14.32 -9.43
CA HIS A 261 -22.53 -14.38 -7.98
C HIS A 261 -21.36 -15.16 -7.35
N GLU A 262 -21.00 -16.32 -7.89
CA GLU A 262 -19.86 -17.09 -7.39
C GLU A 262 -18.53 -16.31 -7.50
N ALA A 263 -18.34 -15.53 -8.56
CA ALA A 263 -17.17 -14.69 -8.72
C ALA A 263 -17.14 -13.53 -7.70
N ILE A 264 -18.30 -12.92 -7.41
CA ILE A 264 -18.44 -11.90 -6.36
C ILE A 264 -18.08 -12.50 -5.01
N ASP A 265 -18.61 -13.68 -4.68
CA ASP A 265 -18.31 -14.37 -3.42
C ASP A 265 -16.82 -14.69 -3.29
N CYS A 266 -16.17 -15.15 -4.38
CA CYS A 266 -14.73 -15.40 -4.40
C CYS A 266 -13.92 -14.11 -4.18
N MET A 267 -14.37 -12.99 -4.76
CA MET A 267 -13.71 -11.70 -4.56
C MET A 267 -13.91 -11.20 -3.14
N LEU A 268 -15.11 -11.33 -2.59
CA LEU A 268 -15.42 -10.99 -1.20
C LEU A 268 -14.55 -11.78 -0.22
N GLU A 269 -14.50 -13.11 -0.39
CA GLU A 269 -13.63 -14.00 0.38
C GLU A 269 -12.16 -13.55 0.31
N SER A 270 -11.72 -13.14 -0.88
CA SER A 270 -10.34 -12.65 -1.10
C SER A 270 -10.06 -11.35 -0.38
N VAL A 271 -10.99 -10.39 -0.41
CA VAL A 271 -10.84 -9.12 0.30
C VAL A 271 -10.90 -9.31 1.81
N SER A 272 -11.88 -10.08 2.31
CA SER A 272 -12.00 -10.40 3.73
C SER A 272 -10.74 -11.05 4.27
N SER A 273 -10.15 -11.99 3.53
CA SER A 273 -8.87 -12.60 3.89
C SER A 273 -7.70 -11.60 3.95
N ILE A 274 -7.66 -10.60 3.05
CA ILE A 274 -6.65 -9.52 3.12
C ILE A 274 -6.87 -8.65 4.36
N PHE A 275 -8.12 -8.38 4.72
CA PHE A 275 -8.48 -7.66 5.92
C PHE A 275 -8.11 -8.45 7.17
N ASP A 276 -8.43 -9.73 7.27
CA ASP A 276 -8.04 -10.61 8.39
C ASP A 276 -6.52 -10.69 8.58
N GLU A 277 -5.79 -10.85 7.48
CA GLU A 277 -4.32 -10.96 7.51
C GLU A 277 -3.62 -9.59 7.58
N ARG A 278 -4.37 -8.49 7.47
CA ARG A 278 -3.89 -7.10 7.49
C ARG A 278 -2.80 -6.82 6.44
N ARG A 279 -2.86 -7.50 5.29
CA ARG A 279 -1.87 -7.40 4.21
C ARG A 279 -2.18 -6.28 3.21
N PHE A 280 -2.31 -5.05 3.72
CA PHE A 280 -2.78 -3.92 2.91
C PHE A 280 -1.74 -3.36 1.91
N ALA A 281 -0.47 -3.78 1.99
CA ALA A 281 0.63 -3.27 1.17
C ALA A 281 1.51 -4.36 0.54
N GLU A 282 1.01 -5.60 0.44
CA GLU A 282 1.79 -6.75 -0.07
C GLU A 282 2.11 -6.62 -1.56
N PHE A 283 1.11 -6.24 -2.36
CA PHE A 283 1.26 -6.06 -3.80
C PHE A 283 1.10 -4.59 -4.17
N ILE A 284 2.18 -3.83 -4.06
CA ILE A 284 2.22 -2.49 -4.62
C ILE A 284 2.91 -2.60 -5.98
N PRO A 285 2.23 -2.31 -7.11
CA PRO A 285 2.87 -2.35 -8.41
C PRO A 285 4.09 -1.43 -8.41
N ASP A 286 5.17 -1.85 -9.08
CA ASP A 286 6.51 -1.23 -9.08
C ASP A 286 6.52 0.30 -9.31
N SER A 287 5.41 0.85 -9.82
CA SER A 287 5.14 2.28 -9.97
C SER A 287 5.00 3.10 -8.68
N SER A 288 4.81 2.50 -7.49
CA SER A 288 4.69 3.24 -6.22
C SER A 288 5.59 2.68 -5.09
N PRO A 289 6.93 2.75 -5.22
CA PRO A 289 7.89 2.06 -4.34
C PRO A 289 8.07 2.69 -2.94
N ASN A 290 7.06 3.36 -2.41
CA ASN A 290 7.25 4.33 -1.32
C ASN A 290 6.41 4.07 -0.07
N LEU A 291 5.68 2.96 0.02
CA LEU A 291 4.85 2.63 1.18
C LEU A 291 5.03 1.16 1.58
N LYS A 292 5.28 0.93 2.87
CA LYS A 292 5.21 -0.38 3.51
C LYS A 292 4.24 -0.32 4.68
N TYR A 293 3.54 -1.41 4.93
CA TYR A 293 2.59 -1.56 6.02
C TYR A 293 2.75 -2.95 6.63
N ARG A 294 2.70 -3.03 7.96
CA ARG A 294 2.66 -4.30 8.70
C ARG A 294 1.90 -4.12 9.99
N SER A 295 0.97 -5.03 10.28
CA SER A 295 0.33 -5.16 11.59
C SER A 295 1.10 -6.13 12.49
N PHE A 296 0.85 -6.04 13.78
CA PHE A 296 1.36 -6.93 14.80
C PHE A 296 0.43 -6.92 16.01
N LEU A 297 0.48 -8.00 16.77
CA LEU A 297 -0.27 -8.14 18.01
C LEU A 297 0.67 -7.86 19.18
N VAL A 298 0.19 -7.09 20.16
CA VAL A 298 0.92 -6.84 21.40
C VAL A 298 0.10 -7.32 22.57
N ALA A 299 0.68 -8.19 23.40
CA ALA A 299 0.04 -8.67 24.61
C ALA A 299 0.13 -7.59 25.70
N GLU A 300 -0.97 -7.32 26.38
CA GLU A 300 -0.98 -6.47 27.57
C GLU A 300 -0.61 -7.30 28.81
N GLU A 301 0.32 -6.79 29.61
CA GLU A 301 0.86 -7.52 30.77
C GLU A 301 -0.18 -7.78 31.86
N ASP A 302 -1.15 -6.87 32.02
CA ASP A 302 -2.04 -6.85 33.18
C ASP A 302 -3.39 -7.55 32.97
N ASP A 303 -3.98 -7.50 31.76
CA ASP A 303 -5.35 -7.96 31.52
C ASP A 303 -5.45 -9.16 30.56
N GLY A 304 -4.33 -9.60 29.96
CA GLY A 304 -4.33 -10.65 28.93
C GLY A 304 -5.04 -10.25 27.63
N ASP A 305 -5.47 -8.99 27.55
CA ASP A 305 -5.99 -8.39 26.33
C ASP A 305 -4.85 -8.22 25.32
N VAL A 306 -5.17 -8.42 24.04
CA VAL A 306 -4.22 -8.27 22.95
C VAL A 306 -4.63 -7.04 22.17
N THR A 307 -3.77 -6.03 22.15
CA THR A 307 -3.97 -4.82 21.37
C THR A 307 -3.28 -4.97 20.01
N GLU A 308 -4.01 -4.68 18.95
CA GLU A 308 -3.48 -4.73 17.59
C GLU A 308 -2.81 -3.39 17.22
N GLY A 309 -1.52 -3.47 16.94
CA GLY A 309 -0.72 -2.36 16.43
C GLY A 309 -0.40 -2.53 14.95
N ALA A 310 -0.03 -1.44 14.30
CA ALA A 310 0.53 -1.46 12.96
C ALA A 310 1.59 -0.38 12.79
N VAL A 311 2.46 -0.57 11.82
CA VAL A 311 3.40 0.48 11.41
C VAL A 311 3.40 0.62 9.90
N MET A 312 3.42 1.88 9.47
CA MET A 312 3.53 2.28 8.08
C MET A 312 4.84 3.05 7.86
N ALA A 313 5.66 2.61 6.91
CA ALA A 313 6.86 3.34 6.49
C ALA A 313 6.60 3.98 5.14
N VAL A 314 6.78 5.30 5.03
CA VAL A 314 6.45 6.06 3.82
C VAL A 314 7.60 6.96 3.39
N LYS A 315 8.04 6.86 2.13
CA LYS A 315 9.04 7.76 1.56
C LYS A 315 8.47 9.17 1.43
N LEU A 316 9.30 10.19 1.65
CA LEU A 316 8.92 11.62 1.66
C LEU A 316 8.07 12.03 2.86
N LEU A 317 7.71 11.11 3.76
CA LEU A 317 7.07 11.45 5.02
C LEU A 317 8.08 11.95 6.06
N GLY A 318 9.28 11.38 6.03
CA GLY A 318 10.36 11.71 6.94
C GLY A 318 11.00 13.05 6.63
N ASP A 319 11.79 13.54 7.60
CA ASP A 319 12.54 14.78 7.45
C ASP A 319 13.48 14.70 6.23
N PHE A 320 13.67 15.82 5.52
CA PHE A 320 14.53 15.89 4.32
C PHE A 320 14.13 14.98 3.16
N GLY A 321 12.84 14.60 3.07
CA GLY A 321 12.35 13.74 1.99
C GLY A 321 12.70 12.26 2.17
N LEU A 322 13.09 11.87 3.38
CA LEU A 322 13.48 10.52 3.73
C LEU A 322 12.27 9.66 4.10
N TYR A 323 12.51 8.43 4.55
CA TYR A 323 11.44 7.55 5.02
C TYR A 323 10.97 8.02 6.39
N GLY A 324 9.68 8.28 6.50
CA GLY A 324 9.01 8.54 7.77
C GLY A 324 8.28 7.30 8.22
N VAL A 325 8.45 6.94 9.48
CA VAL A 325 7.78 5.79 10.07
C VAL A 325 6.63 6.28 10.96
N GLN A 326 5.44 5.81 10.62
CA GLN A 326 4.18 6.20 11.23
C GLN A 326 3.61 5.00 12.00
N PRO A 327 3.63 5.05 13.35
CA PRO A 327 2.95 4.05 14.16
C PRO A 327 1.44 4.28 14.12
N LEU A 328 0.72 3.16 14.17
CA LEU A 328 -0.73 3.05 14.08
C LEU A 328 -1.24 2.06 15.14
N CYS A 329 -2.40 2.29 15.70
CA CYS A 329 -3.09 1.35 16.59
C CYS A 329 -4.52 1.14 16.10
N LEU A 330 -5.03 -0.08 16.25
CA LEU A 330 -6.39 -0.39 15.85
C LEU A 330 -7.37 0.48 16.66
N SER A 331 -8.17 1.27 15.94
CA SER A 331 -9.21 2.13 16.49
C SER A 331 -10.51 1.34 16.67
N TYR A 332 -11.00 0.75 15.58
CA TYR A 332 -12.18 -0.10 15.59
C TYR A 332 -12.23 -1.01 14.37
N GLU A 333 -13.02 -2.07 14.50
CA GLU A 333 -13.38 -3.00 13.43
C GLU A 333 -14.90 -3.16 13.43
N LEU A 334 -15.52 -3.10 12.26
CA LEU A 334 -16.95 -3.35 12.04
C LEU A 334 -17.08 -4.43 10.97
N ASP A 335 -17.92 -5.43 11.22
CA ASP A 335 -18.26 -6.50 10.28
C ASP A 335 -19.77 -6.50 10.02
N GLU A 336 -20.22 -7.18 8.96
CA GLU A 336 -21.64 -7.38 8.64
C GLU A 336 -22.45 -7.85 9.86
N GLY A 337 -23.36 -7.01 10.37
CA GLY A 337 -24.28 -7.37 11.44
C GLY A 337 -24.62 -6.30 12.48
N ASP A 338 -24.13 -5.06 12.36
CA ASP A 338 -24.64 -3.95 13.19
C ASP A 338 -25.90 -3.35 12.50
N ASP A 339 -27.07 -3.82 12.94
CA ASP A 339 -28.43 -3.74 12.37
C ASP A 339 -29.02 -2.32 12.09
N THR A 340 -28.39 -1.46 11.28
CA THR A 340 -29.01 -0.18 10.89
C THR A 340 -28.78 0.20 9.43
N ASP A 341 -29.85 0.03 8.62
CA ASP A 341 -30.20 0.74 7.37
C ASP A 341 -29.85 0.12 5.98
N ASP A 342 -30.89 0.13 5.13
CA ASP A 342 -31.17 -0.76 3.99
C ASP A 342 -30.59 -0.38 2.61
N ASN A 343 -29.41 0.23 2.44
CA ASN A 343 -28.99 0.57 1.05
C ASN A 343 -27.51 0.41 0.66
N ALA A 344 -26.63 0.03 1.58
CA ALA A 344 -25.31 -0.52 1.24
C ALA A 344 -24.84 -1.34 2.43
N THR A 345 -24.75 -2.66 2.30
CA THR A 345 -24.19 -3.49 3.35
C THR A 345 -22.70 -3.22 3.40
N MET A 346 -22.29 -2.30 4.27
CA MET A 346 -20.88 -2.14 4.60
C MET A 346 -20.42 -3.49 5.12
N LEU A 347 -19.59 -4.18 4.33
CA LEU A 347 -19.23 -5.56 4.63
C LEU A 347 -18.22 -5.61 5.76
N ARG A 348 -17.25 -4.70 5.68
CA ARG A 348 -16.15 -4.65 6.62
C ARG A 348 -15.51 -3.28 6.66
N CYS A 349 -15.15 -2.87 7.87
CA CYS A 349 -14.42 -1.65 8.15
C CYS A 349 -13.31 -1.92 9.15
N ILE A 350 -12.10 -1.48 8.86
CA ILE A 350 -10.99 -1.45 9.82
C ILE A 350 -10.45 -0.04 9.86
N ALA A 351 -10.32 0.54 11.05
CA ALA A 351 -9.73 1.86 11.22
C ALA A 351 -8.53 1.79 12.16
N PHE A 352 -7.49 2.54 11.81
CA PHE A 352 -6.28 2.72 12.61
C PHE A 352 -6.11 4.19 12.96
N HIS A 353 -5.91 4.50 14.23
CA HIS A 353 -5.51 5.84 14.64
C HIS A 353 -3.98 5.94 14.71
N THR A 354 -3.43 7.11 14.40
CA THR A 354 -2.01 7.37 14.58
C THR A 354 -1.66 7.60 16.04
N LEU A 355 -0.39 7.42 16.39
CA LEU A 355 0.05 7.60 17.78
C LEU A 355 1.06 8.71 17.93
N LYS A 356 1.19 9.19 19.16
CA LYS A 356 2.14 10.26 19.47
C LYS A 356 3.56 9.86 19.11
N GLY A 357 4.27 10.84 18.53
CA GLY A 357 5.61 10.65 18.00
C GLY A 357 5.65 10.14 16.54
N GLY A 358 4.49 9.90 15.91
CA GLY A 358 4.38 9.78 14.46
C GLY A 358 4.52 11.13 13.74
N HIS A 359 4.53 11.11 12.40
CA HIS A 359 4.72 12.29 11.54
C HIS A 359 3.45 13.12 11.32
N PHE A 360 2.28 12.50 11.44
CA PHE A 360 0.98 13.16 11.41
C PHE A 360 0.04 12.55 12.44
N ASP A 361 -1.04 13.28 12.72
CA ASP A 361 -2.10 12.86 13.64
C ASP A 361 -3.40 12.69 12.85
N GLY A 362 -4.11 11.57 13.00
CA GLY A 362 -5.29 11.25 12.20
C GLY A 362 -5.75 9.80 12.33
N GLU A 363 -6.74 9.45 11.53
CA GLU A 363 -7.31 8.09 11.42
C GLU A 363 -7.26 7.63 9.96
N LEU A 364 -6.78 6.40 9.75
CA LEU A 364 -6.74 5.69 8.49
C LEU A 364 -7.82 4.61 8.51
N ARG A 365 -8.89 4.81 7.76
CA ARG A 365 -10.02 3.87 7.63
C ARG A 365 -9.93 3.12 6.30
N LEU A 366 -10.06 1.81 6.34
CA LEU A 366 -10.18 0.92 5.19
C LEU A 366 -11.58 0.29 5.24
N SER A 367 -12.32 0.35 4.14
CA SER A 367 -13.64 -0.28 4.07
C SER A 367 -13.90 -0.96 2.74
N VAL A 368 -14.79 -1.95 2.81
CA VAL A 368 -15.43 -2.56 1.64
C VAL A 368 -16.93 -2.42 1.75
N GLU A 369 -17.54 -2.06 0.63
CA GLU A 369 -18.97 -2.01 0.42
C GLU A 369 -19.35 -2.92 -0.75
N GLN A 370 -20.39 -3.73 -0.57
CA GLN A 370 -20.98 -4.49 -1.67
C GLN A 370 -22.02 -3.64 -2.39
N LYS A 371 -21.85 -3.47 -3.70
CA LYS A 371 -22.88 -3.02 -4.62
C LYS A 371 -23.48 -4.25 -5.33
N ILE A 372 -24.59 -4.05 -6.05
CA ILE A 372 -25.37 -5.14 -6.67
C ILE A 372 -24.49 -6.08 -7.52
N THR A 373 -23.55 -5.53 -8.29
CA THR A 373 -22.70 -6.29 -9.23
C THR A 373 -21.21 -6.02 -9.06
N SER A 374 -20.81 -5.30 -8.03
CA SER A 374 -19.42 -4.88 -7.85
C SER A 374 -19.07 -4.68 -6.38
N LEU A 375 -17.78 -4.68 -6.08
CA LEU A 375 -17.27 -4.35 -4.76
C LEU A 375 -16.57 -3.00 -4.82
N VAL A 376 -16.84 -2.13 -3.86
CA VAL A 376 -16.15 -0.84 -3.74
C VAL A 376 -15.19 -0.91 -2.57
N LEU A 377 -13.91 -0.78 -2.89
CA LEU A 377 -12.85 -0.58 -1.90
C LEU A 377 -12.68 0.90 -1.64
N SER A 378 -12.65 1.31 -0.38
CA SER A 378 -12.33 2.69 -0.01
C SER A 378 -11.26 2.75 1.08
N VAL A 379 -10.37 3.73 0.97
CA VAL A 379 -9.41 4.09 2.02
C VAL A 379 -9.52 5.59 2.28
N VAL A 380 -9.71 5.95 3.54
CA VAL A 380 -9.86 7.33 4.00
C VAL A 380 -8.78 7.66 5.02
N LEU A 381 -8.04 8.73 4.78
CA LEU A 381 -7.16 9.36 5.75
C LEU A 381 -7.80 10.67 6.22
N ALA A 382 -8.16 10.74 7.50
CA ALA A 382 -8.80 11.90 8.10
C ALA A 382 -7.94 12.51 9.21
N ILE A 383 -7.80 13.83 9.20
CA ILE A 383 -6.93 14.58 10.11
C ILE A 383 -7.76 15.66 10.79
N PRO A 384 -7.87 15.66 12.14
CA PRO A 384 -8.67 16.64 12.85
C PRO A 384 -8.15 18.06 12.70
N ASN A 385 -9.01 19.04 12.95
CA ASN A 385 -8.57 20.43 13.10
C ASN A 385 -7.56 20.59 14.24
N GLY A 386 -6.46 21.30 13.98
CA GLY A 386 -5.37 21.50 14.94
C GLY A 386 -4.32 20.38 15.01
N ALA A 387 -4.53 19.25 14.33
CA ALA A 387 -3.57 18.14 14.27
C ALA A 387 -2.43 18.37 13.25
N ARG A 388 -1.34 17.59 13.40
CA ARG A 388 -0.24 17.59 12.43
C ARG A 388 -0.69 16.90 11.15
N LYS A 389 -0.54 17.59 10.01
CA LYS A 389 -0.93 17.07 8.68
C LYS A 389 0.27 16.79 7.77
N PRO A 390 0.25 15.70 6.99
CA PRO A 390 1.21 15.47 5.93
C PRO A 390 0.90 16.39 4.73
N PRO A 391 1.83 16.52 3.77
CA PRO A 391 1.55 17.17 2.50
C PRO A 391 0.38 16.47 1.78
N THR A 392 -0.53 17.23 1.17
CA THR A 392 -1.71 16.66 0.48
C THR A 392 -1.36 15.63 -0.58
N ARG A 393 -0.34 15.89 -1.42
CA ARG A 393 0.10 14.92 -2.41
C ARG A 393 0.58 13.61 -1.79
N LEU A 394 1.15 13.67 -0.59
CA LEU A 394 1.59 12.49 0.14
C LEU A 394 0.39 11.74 0.72
N ALA A 395 -0.60 12.44 1.28
CA ALA A 395 -1.85 11.84 1.73
C ALA A 395 -2.57 11.10 0.58
N GLU A 396 -2.69 11.75 -0.59
CA GLU A 396 -3.26 11.17 -1.81
C GLU A 396 -2.48 9.93 -2.27
N SER A 397 -1.15 10.01 -2.23
CA SER A 397 -0.27 8.88 -2.54
C SER A 397 -0.46 7.71 -1.57
N ILE A 398 -0.58 7.97 -0.27
CA ILE A 398 -0.81 6.93 0.76
C ILE A 398 -2.12 6.20 0.49
N VAL A 399 -3.24 6.91 0.42
CA VAL A 399 -4.55 6.28 0.26
C VAL A 399 -4.69 5.58 -1.08
N SER A 400 -4.17 6.18 -2.17
CA SER A 400 -4.25 5.57 -3.50
C SER A 400 -3.36 4.33 -3.61
N SER A 401 -2.18 4.33 -2.97
CA SER A 401 -1.30 3.15 -2.95
C SER A 401 -1.94 1.98 -2.21
N LEU A 402 -2.59 2.24 -1.07
CA LEU A 402 -3.30 1.21 -0.30
C LEU A 402 -4.49 0.65 -1.08
N VAL A 403 -5.34 1.50 -1.67
CA VAL A 403 -6.48 1.04 -2.51
C VAL A 403 -6.00 0.21 -3.69
N LYS A 404 -4.95 0.66 -4.40
CA LYS A 404 -4.35 -0.09 -5.50
C LYS A 404 -3.83 -1.43 -5.02
N SER A 405 -3.14 -1.44 -3.88
CA SER A 405 -2.53 -2.66 -3.36
C SER A 405 -3.56 -3.69 -2.95
N ILE A 406 -4.58 -3.29 -2.19
CA ILE A 406 -5.67 -4.17 -1.77
C ILE A 406 -6.43 -4.67 -3.00
N SER A 407 -6.77 -3.79 -3.94
CA SER A 407 -7.47 -4.18 -5.17
C SER A 407 -6.69 -5.22 -5.98
N HIS A 408 -5.40 -4.98 -6.20
CA HIS A 408 -4.56 -5.88 -6.97
C HIS A 408 -4.35 -7.22 -6.25
N SER A 409 -4.11 -7.18 -4.94
CA SER A 409 -3.99 -8.38 -4.09
C SER A 409 -5.27 -9.22 -4.14
N SER A 410 -6.43 -8.57 -4.09
CA SER A 410 -7.74 -9.21 -4.13
C SER A 410 -7.97 -9.88 -5.48
N GLN A 411 -7.63 -9.22 -6.59
CA GLN A 411 -7.72 -9.80 -7.93
C GLN A 411 -6.80 -11.03 -8.12
N ILE A 412 -5.56 -10.98 -7.60
CA ILE A 412 -4.64 -12.12 -7.64
C ILE A 412 -5.22 -13.29 -6.84
N ARG A 413 -5.65 -13.05 -5.60
CA ARG A 413 -6.22 -14.09 -4.73
C ARG A 413 -7.50 -14.67 -5.32
N MET A 414 -8.38 -13.85 -5.89
CA MET A 414 -9.58 -14.31 -6.59
C MET A 414 -9.21 -15.27 -7.73
N LYS A 415 -8.26 -14.88 -8.60
CA LYS A 415 -7.82 -15.74 -9.71
C LYS A 415 -7.23 -17.07 -9.23
N GLN A 416 -6.46 -17.04 -8.13
CA GLN A 416 -5.91 -18.26 -7.51
C GLN A 416 -7.01 -19.14 -6.93
N THR A 417 -7.97 -18.57 -6.19
CA THR A 417 -9.11 -19.29 -5.61
C THR A 417 -9.99 -19.88 -6.70
N GLN A 418 -10.30 -19.12 -7.74
CA GLN A 418 -11.07 -19.59 -8.90
C GLN A 418 -10.34 -20.71 -9.64
N SER A 419 -9.02 -20.60 -9.83
CA SER A 419 -8.21 -21.67 -10.43
C SER A 419 -8.25 -22.95 -9.60
N ARG A 420 -8.10 -22.85 -8.27
CA ARG A 420 -8.22 -23.99 -7.34
C ARG A 420 -9.61 -24.62 -7.39
N LYS A 421 -10.67 -23.80 -7.37
CA LYS A 421 -12.05 -24.26 -7.51
C LYS A 421 -12.25 -25.01 -8.84
N SER A 422 -11.75 -24.46 -9.96
CA SER A 422 -11.87 -25.08 -11.29
C SER A 422 -11.20 -26.46 -11.40
N GLN A 423 -10.14 -26.71 -10.63
CA GLN A 423 -9.43 -27.99 -10.58
C GLN A 423 -10.13 -29.02 -9.67
N SER A 424 -11.00 -28.58 -8.77
CA SER A 424 -11.74 -29.47 -7.87
C SER A 424 -12.67 -30.40 -8.64
N LYS A 425 -12.63 -31.69 -8.31
CA LYS A 425 -13.47 -32.71 -8.93
C LYS A 425 -14.96 -32.38 -8.80
N GLN A 426 -15.39 -31.92 -7.62
CA GLN A 426 -16.78 -31.53 -7.36
C GLN A 426 -17.22 -30.33 -8.22
N TYR A 427 -16.33 -29.36 -8.41
CA TYR A 427 -16.61 -28.22 -9.27
C TYR A 427 -16.73 -28.64 -10.73
N ARG A 428 -15.84 -29.50 -11.21
CA ARG A 428 -15.90 -30.04 -12.58
C ARG A 428 -17.17 -30.85 -12.81
N GLU A 429 -17.58 -31.65 -11.83
CA GLU A 429 -18.85 -32.39 -11.87
C GLU A 429 -20.05 -31.45 -11.94
N ARG A 430 -20.13 -30.42 -11.07
CA ARG A 430 -21.20 -29.40 -11.11
C ARG A 430 -21.21 -28.63 -12.42
N ALA A 431 -20.05 -28.15 -12.88
CA ALA A 431 -19.92 -27.43 -14.15
C ALA A 431 -20.32 -28.32 -15.34
N SER A 432 -19.97 -29.61 -15.32
CA SER A 432 -20.40 -30.56 -16.36
C SER A 432 -21.91 -30.80 -16.33
N GLY A 433 -22.51 -30.89 -15.14
CA GLY A 433 -23.95 -31.00 -14.95
C GLY A 433 -24.69 -29.79 -15.52
N ARG A 434 -24.24 -28.57 -15.19
CA ARG A 434 -24.79 -27.33 -15.73
C ARG A 434 -24.66 -27.25 -17.26
N ALA A 435 -23.51 -27.63 -17.81
CA ALA A 435 -23.31 -27.65 -19.26
C ALA A 435 -24.25 -28.65 -19.97
N THR A 436 -24.56 -29.78 -19.34
CA THR A 436 -25.54 -30.73 -19.87
C THR A 436 -26.97 -30.19 -19.78
N GLU A 437 -27.32 -29.52 -18.67
CA GLU A 437 -28.63 -28.90 -18.48
C GLU A 437 -28.87 -27.78 -19.49
N LYS A 438 -27.92 -26.86 -19.67
CA LYS A 438 -27.99 -25.77 -20.66
C LYS A 438 -28.09 -26.29 -22.11
N ARG A 439 -27.44 -27.42 -22.43
CA ARG A 439 -27.61 -28.09 -23.73
C ARG A 439 -29.01 -28.67 -23.89
N HIS A 440 -29.56 -29.25 -22.83
CA HIS A 440 -30.92 -29.78 -22.82
C HIS A 440 -31.94 -28.67 -22.99
N GLU A 441 -31.83 -27.57 -22.24
CA GLU A 441 -32.70 -26.40 -22.38
C GLU A 441 -32.64 -25.78 -23.78
N ARG A 442 -31.44 -25.61 -24.35
CA ARG A 442 -31.30 -25.13 -25.73
C ARG A 442 -31.99 -26.06 -26.73
N TYR A 443 -31.83 -27.37 -26.56
CA TYR A 443 -32.49 -28.36 -27.40
C TYR A 443 -34.02 -28.29 -27.26
N GLU A 444 -34.55 -28.14 -26.05
CA GLU A 444 -35.99 -27.98 -25.82
C GLU A 444 -36.53 -26.67 -26.42
N GLN A 445 -35.81 -25.57 -26.29
CA GLN A 445 -36.16 -24.29 -26.90
C GLN A 445 -36.15 -24.37 -28.43
N GLU A 446 -35.11 -24.97 -29.02
CA GLU A 446 -35.01 -25.18 -30.47
C GLU A 446 -36.15 -26.07 -30.98
N LYS A 447 -36.44 -27.16 -30.26
CA LYS A 447 -37.57 -28.04 -30.56
C LYS A 447 -38.91 -27.29 -30.50
N LEU A 448 -39.14 -26.46 -29.47
CA LEU A 448 -40.34 -25.62 -29.37
C LEU A 448 -40.44 -24.63 -30.54
N GLN A 449 -39.31 -24.03 -30.95
CA GLN A 449 -39.28 -23.14 -32.11
C GLN A 449 -39.58 -23.88 -33.41
N GLU A 450 -39.04 -25.08 -33.60
CA GLU A 450 -39.32 -25.93 -34.75
C GLU A 450 -40.79 -26.36 -34.79
N GLU A 451 -41.36 -26.76 -33.66
CA GLU A 451 -42.78 -27.11 -33.53
C GLU A 451 -43.69 -25.91 -33.84
N MET A 452 -43.37 -24.72 -33.31
CA MET A 452 -44.07 -23.48 -33.65
C MET A 452 -43.96 -23.14 -35.14
N ALA A 453 -42.78 -23.30 -35.74
CA ALA A 453 -42.57 -23.08 -37.17
C ALA A 453 -43.36 -24.08 -38.04
N ALA A 454 -43.37 -25.36 -37.65
CA ALA A 454 -44.15 -26.40 -38.30
C ALA A 454 -45.66 -26.16 -38.16
N GLU A 455 -46.12 -25.72 -37.00
CA GLU A 455 -47.52 -25.38 -36.77
C GLU A 455 -47.93 -24.15 -37.59
N ARG A 456 -47.10 -23.10 -37.62
CA ARG A 456 -47.29 -21.93 -38.52
C ARG A 456 -47.39 -22.37 -39.97
N LYS A 457 -46.50 -23.27 -40.43
CA LYS A 457 -46.53 -23.83 -41.79
C LYS A 457 -47.80 -24.63 -42.06
N ARG A 458 -48.28 -25.42 -41.10
CA ARG A 458 -49.56 -26.16 -41.21
C ARG A 458 -50.76 -25.21 -41.28
N LYS A 459 -50.82 -24.19 -40.41
CA LYS A 459 -51.87 -23.15 -40.40
C LYS A 459 -51.86 -22.37 -41.71
N TRP A 460 -50.69 -21.97 -42.20
CA TRP A 460 -50.54 -21.29 -43.49
C TRP A 460 -51.07 -22.15 -44.65
N LYS A 461 -50.70 -23.44 -44.71
CA LYS A 461 -51.23 -24.36 -45.73
C LYS A 461 -52.75 -24.55 -45.66
N ARG A 462 -53.34 -24.53 -44.47
CA ARG A 462 -54.79 -24.71 -44.28
C ARG A 462 -55.59 -23.46 -44.65
N ASN A 463 -55.07 -22.27 -44.32
CA ASN A 463 -55.80 -21.01 -44.49
C ASN A 463 -55.47 -20.29 -45.82
N ASN A 464 -54.48 -20.76 -46.57
CA ASN A 464 -54.08 -20.14 -47.83
C ASN A 464 -54.43 -21.06 -49.01
N PRO A 465 -55.49 -20.77 -49.79
CA PRO A 465 -55.96 -21.63 -50.88
C PRO A 465 -54.94 -21.79 -52.02
N ASP A 466 -53.93 -20.92 -52.10
CA ASP A 466 -52.84 -20.95 -53.08
C ASP A 466 -51.54 -21.63 -52.56
N ALA A 467 -51.56 -22.25 -51.39
CA ALA A 467 -50.37 -22.85 -50.76
C ALA A 467 -49.69 -23.98 -51.56
N GLY A 468 -50.33 -24.48 -52.62
CA GLY A 468 -49.78 -25.45 -53.57
C GLY A 468 -49.42 -24.88 -54.96
N ARG A 469 -49.75 -23.62 -55.25
CA ARG A 469 -49.52 -22.98 -56.57
C ARG A 469 -48.41 -21.93 -56.58
N TYR A 470 -47.77 -21.67 -55.44
CA TYR A 470 -46.55 -20.87 -55.42
C TYR A 470 -45.37 -21.67 -56.02
N THR A 471 -45.36 -21.85 -57.33
CA THR A 471 -44.11 -21.93 -58.08
C THR A 471 -43.49 -20.55 -58.02
N PRO A 472 -42.24 -20.38 -57.56
CA PRO A 472 -41.52 -19.14 -57.77
C PRO A 472 -41.45 -18.92 -59.28
N SER A 473 -42.36 -18.11 -59.83
CA SER A 473 -42.22 -17.68 -61.22
C SER A 473 -40.91 -16.89 -61.25
N GLY A 474 -40.00 -17.30 -62.13
CA GLY A 474 -38.61 -16.83 -62.21
C GLY A 474 -38.43 -15.34 -62.54
N HIS A 475 -39.43 -14.50 -62.27
CA HIS A 475 -39.41 -13.07 -62.52
C HIS A 475 -39.05 -12.23 -61.27
N ARG A 476 -39.06 -12.81 -60.06
CA ARG A 476 -38.71 -12.11 -58.81
C ARG A 476 -37.41 -12.57 -58.13
N LEU A 477 -36.69 -13.54 -58.72
CA LEU A 477 -35.34 -13.95 -58.29
C LEU A 477 -34.22 -13.20 -59.03
N ARG A 478 -34.52 -12.07 -59.68
CA ARG A 478 -33.47 -11.11 -60.00
C ARG A 478 -33.00 -10.53 -58.67
N SER A 479 -31.77 -10.87 -58.27
CA SER A 479 -31.04 -10.12 -57.27
C SER A 479 -31.22 -8.63 -57.58
N PRO A 480 -31.50 -7.76 -56.60
CA PRO A 480 -31.46 -6.33 -56.85
C PRO A 480 -30.05 -6.00 -57.36
N ASP A 481 -29.95 -5.65 -58.65
CA ASP A 481 -28.76 -5.12 -59.30
C ASP A 481 -28.49 -3.75 -58.67
N GLY A 482 -27.86 -3.76 -57.50
CA GLY A 482 -27.73 -2.59 -56.64
C GLY A 482 -26.61 -2.76 -55.63
N HIS A 483 -25.47 -3.31 -56.07
CA HIS A 483 -24.22 -3.09 -55.35
C HIS A 483 -23.88 -1.59 -55.40
N PRO A 484 -23.70 -0.89 -54.27
CA PRO A 484 -23.10 0.43 -54.29
C PRO A 484 -21.65 0.26 -54.75
N LYS A 485 -21.31 0.90 -55.88
CA LYS A 485 -19.91 1.06 -56.28
C LYS A 485 -19.28 2.05 -55.31
N PHE A 486 -18.44 1.55 -54.41
CA PHE A 486 -17.50 2.41 -53.69
C PHE A 486 -16.45 2.87 -54.71
N SER A 487 -16.49 4.17 -55.03
CA SER A 487 -15.42 4.93 -55.67
C SER A 487 -14.59 5.63 -54.60
#